data_AF-A0A2E6VS73-F1
#
_entry.id   AF-A0A2E6VS73-F1
#
_cell.length_a   1.000
_cell.length_b   1.000
_cell.length_c   1.000
_cell.angle_alpha   90.00
_cell.angle_beta   90.00
_cell.angle_gamma   90.00
#
_symmetry.space_group_name_H-M   'P 1'
#
loop_
_entity.id
_entity.type
_entity.pdbx_description
1 polymer ?
#
loop_
_entity_poly.entity_id
_entity_poly.type
_entity_poly.pdbx_seq_one_letter_code
_entity_poly.pdbx_strand_id
1 'polypeptide(L)'
;MLLIFIEFSDYWNQKSKEGVSVEQYLGKRLIDNAFTENDWIQFYNFGFRCIREFLQKGVLQTEKSNYQRKQFVSQIEGDGVNDGVVDWIENYVLSNESKFKDKVIWTSMFDDFRNDFEMDVTDKWNSTRLKQALWDICKHKGWKYNPHKIGNTLSSVRWKTGPKGMQVESIKIYIK
;
A
#
# COMPACT_ATOMS: atom_id res chain seq x y z
N MET A 1 3.63 8.44 29.86
CA MET A 1 4.93 9.06 29.54
C MET A 1 5.75 8.19 28.58
N LEU A 2 5.92 6.88 28.86
CA LEU A 2 6.60 5.91 27.96
C LEU A 2 6.08 5.87 26.52
N LEU A 3 4.76 5.98 26.29
CA LEU A 3 4.19 5.97 24.94
C LEU A 3 4.65 7.13 24.06
N ILE A 4 4.84 8.34 24.63
CA ILE A 4 5.28 9.50 23.85
C ILE A 4 6.71 9.30 23.37
N PHE A 5 7.57 8.70 24.19
CA PHE A 5 8.95 8.40 23.80
C PHE A 5 9.03 7.38 22.66
N ILE A 6 8.16 6.37 22.67
CA ILE A 6 8.10 5.34 21.62
C ILE A 6 7.72 5.98 20.27
N GLU A 7 6.68 6.81 20.24
CA GLU A 7 6.21 7.45 18.99
C GLU A 7 7.23 8.47 18.44
N PHE A 8 7.88 9.25 19.32
CA PHE A 8 8.97 10.14 18.90
C PHE A 8 10.17 9.37 18.36
N SER A 9 10.53 8.25 19.00
CA SER A 9 11.63 7.41 18.55
C SER A 9 11.30 6.78 17.19
N ASP A 10 10.06 6.34 16.99
CA ASP A 10 9.63 5.74 15.72
C ASP A 10 9.59 6.78 14.59
N TYR A 11 9.11 7.99 14.86
CA TYR A 11 9.15 9.11 13.89
C TYR A 11 10.57 9.39 13.40
N TRP A 12 11.53 9.51 14.32
CA TRP A 12 12.92 9.77 13.95
C TRP A 12 13.61 8.55 13.33
N ASN A 13 13.20 7.34 13.69
CA ASN A 13 13.66 6.12 13.03
C ASN A 13 13.19 6.06 11.56
N GLN A 14 11.94 6.45 11.28
CA GLN A 14 11.43 6.58 9.91
C GLN A 14 12.20 7.67 9.14
N LYS A 15 12.43 8.84 9.74
CA LYS A 15 13.19 9.93 9.09
C LYS A 15 14.66 9.59 8.86
N SER A 16 15.27 8.80 9.74
CA SER A 16 16.62 8.28 9.56
C SER A 16 16.73 7.40 8.31
N LYS A 17 15.70 6.58 8.02
CA LYS A 17 15.64 5.79 6.77
C LYS A 17 15.53 6.66 5.52
N GLU A 18 14.97 7.86 5.64
CA GLU A 18 14.93 8.89 4.57
C GLU A 18 16.24 9.71 4.50
N GLY A 19 17.27 9.37 5.28
CA GLY A 19 18.57 10.05 5.30
C GLY A 19 18.59 11.34 6.12
N VAL A 20 17.52 11.67 6.84
CA VAL A 20 17.43 12.85 7.71
C VAL A 20 17.76 12.46 9.14
N SER A 21 18.88 12.98 9.66
CA SER A 21 19.22 12.75 11.06
C SER A 21 18.60 13.81 11.98
N VAL A 22 18.26 13.38 13.20
CA VAL A 22 17.78 14.26 14.28
C VAL A 22 18.71 15.45 14.48
N GLU A 23 20.01 15.18 14.43
CA GLU A 23 21.08 16.14 14.67
C GLU A 23 21.17 17.18 13.54
N GLN A 24 20.92 16.78 12.29
CA GLN A 24 20.84 17.72 11.16
C GLN A 24 19.65 18.68 11.29
N TYR A 25 18.54 18.21 11.86
CA TYR A 25 17.29 18.99 11.91
C TYR A 25 17.16 19.85 13.17
N LEU A 26 17.62 19.33 14.31
CA LEU A 26 17.53 19.99 15.61
C LEU A 26 18.87 20.58 16.09
N GLY A 27 19.95 20.35 15.34
CA GLY A 27 21.31 20.79 15.70
C GLY A 27 21.92 20.04 16.89
N LYS A 28 21.18 19.08 17.48
CA LYS A 28 21.58 18.27 18.63
C LYS A 28 20.92 16.90 18.56
N ARG A 29 21.53 15.91 19.22
CA ARG A 29 20.90 14.61 19.46
C ARG A 29 19.80 14.75 20.51
N LEU A 30 18.70 14.01 20.31
CA LEU A 30 17.61 13.92 21.29
C LEU A 30 18.08 13.11 22.50
N ILE A 31 17.85 13.65 23.71
CA ILE A 31 18.08 12.94 24.98
C ILE A 31 19.54 12.45 25.10
N ASP A 32 20.49 13.34 24.81
CA ASP A 32 21.92 13.10 25.00
C ASP A 32 22.42 13.86 26.24
N ASN A 33 23.65 13.59 26.70
CA ASN A 33 24.28 14.27 27.83
C ASN A 33 24.40 15.81 27.63
N ALA A 34 24.19 16.31 26.41
CA ALA A 34 24.15 17.72 26.06
C ALA A 34 22.75 18.36 26.13
N PHE A 35 21.71 17.61 26.53
CA PHE A 35 20.37 18.14 26.75
C PHE A 35 20.37 19.02 28.00
N THR A 36 20.23 20.33 27.79
CA THR A 36 20.18 21.29 28.89
C THR A 36 18.83 21.23 29.60
N GLU A 37 18.77 21.78 30.82
CA GLU A 37 17.51 21.92 31.56
C GLU A 37 16.45 22.69 30.74
N ASN A 38 16.87 23.68 29.95
CA ASN A 38 15.99 24.41 29.04
C ASN A 38 15.46 23.52 27.90
N ASP A 39 16.27 22.61 27.36
CA ASP A 39 15.84 21.65 26.34
C ASP A 39 14.78 20.68 26.92
N TRP A 40 14.94 20.26 28.17
CA TRP A 40 13.94 19.48 28.90
C TRP A 40 12.64 20.26 29.12
N ILE A 41 12.72 21.51 29.55
CA ILE A 41 11.53 22.37 29.72
C ILE A 41 10.78 22.54 28.40
N GLN A 42 11.49 22.76 27.30
CA GLN A 42 10.88 22.85 25.97
C GLN A 42 10.23 21.53 25.54
N PHE A 43 10.88 20.40 25.78
CA PHE A 43 10.33 19.08 25.48
C PHE A 43 9.05 18.81 26.26
N TYR A 44 9.03 19.07 27.57
CA TYR A 44 7.83 18.90 28.39
C TYR A 44 6.72 19.88 27.99
N ASN A 45 7.05 21.14 27.70
CA ASN A 45 6.09 22.13 27.22
C ASN A 45 5.45 21.70 25.90
N PHE A 46 6.24 21.13 24.99
CA PHE A 46 5.72 20.54 23.76
C PHE A 46 4.78 19.37 24.06
N GLY A 47 5.20 18.43 24.92
CA GLY A 47 4.35 17.32 25.36
C GLY A 47 3.03 17.77 25.98
N PHE A 48 3.04 18.79 26.86
CA PHE A 48 1.84 19.38 27.44
C PHE A 48 0.95 20.06 26.40
N ARG A 49 1.52 20.71 25.38
CA ARG A 49 0.76 21.24 24.25
C ARG A 49 0.07 20.11 23.47
N CYS A 50 0.76 19.02 23.17
CA CYS A 50 0.17 17.86 22.50
C CYS A 50 -0.96 17.23 23.32
N ILE A 51 -0.78 17.07 24.64
CA ILE A 51 -1.81 16.56 25.54
C ILE A 51 -3.01 17.51 25.60
N ARG A 52 -2.76 18.82 25.70
CA ARG A 52 -3.82 19.84 25.70
C ARG A 52 -4.62 19.79 24.40
N GLU A 53 -3.95 19.75 23.26
CA GLU A 53 -4.57 19.63 21.94
C GLU A 53 -5.38 18.33 21.82
N PHE A 54 -4.85 17.19 22.29
CA PHE A 54 -5.56 15.92 22.34
C PHE A 54 -6.81 15.97 23.23
N LEU A 55 -6.72 16.59 24.41
CA LEU A 55 -7.87 16.71 25.32
C LEU A 55 -8.94 17.67 24.76
N GLN A 56 -8.53 18.69 24.01
CA GLN A 56 -9.44 19.68 23.42
C GLN A 56 -10.09 19.21 22.12
N LYS A 57 -9.33 18.54 21.25
CA LYS A 57 -9.77 18.14 19.90
C LYS A 57 -10.07 16.64 19.78
N GLY A 58 -9.76 15.85 20.82
CA GLY A 58 -9.73 14.40 20.75
C GLY A 58 -8.53 13.87 19.96
N VAL A 59 -8.48 12.55 19.74
CA VAL A 59 -7.66 11.99 18.66
C VAL A 59 -8.20 12.58 17.37
N LEU A 60 -7.41 13.40 16.67
CA LEU A 60 -7.69 13.71 15.27
C LEU A 60 -7.80 12.36 14.56
N GLN A 61 -9.02 11.96 14.19
CA GLN A 61 -9.21 10.78 13.39
C GLN A 61 -8.61 11.08 12.03
N THR A 62 -7.32 10.77 11.85
CA THR A 62 -6.79 10.46 10.54
C THR A 62 -7.76 9.42 9.98
N GLU A 63 -8.43 9.73 8.88
CA GLU A 63 -9.47 8.87 8.35
C GLU A 63 -8.94 7.43 8.33
N LYS A 64 -9.56 6.52 9.08
CA LYS A 64 -9.10 5.13 9.21
C LYS A 64 -8.92 4.48 7.83
N SER A 65 -9.63 4.97 6.82
CA SER A 65 -9.47 4.66 5.40
C SER A 65 -8.01 4.77 4.92
N ASN A 66 -7.28 5.81 5.31
CA ASN A 66 -5.91 6.04 4.88
C ASN A 66 -4.94 5.03 5.52
N TYR A 67 -5.16 4.65 6.78
CA TYR A 67 -4.34 3.61 7.42
C TYR A 67 -4.63 2.22 6.84
N GLN A 68 -5.91 1.88 6.68
CA GLN A 68 -6.33 0.61 6.09
C GLN A 68 -5.84 0.46 4.65
N ARG A 69 -5.92 1.53 3.83
CA ARG A 69 -5.36 1.55 2.48
C ARG A 69 -3.86 1.36 2.49
N LYS A 70 -3.12 2.12 3.31
CA LYS A 70 -1.66 1.98 3.43
C LYS A 70 -1.25 0.57 3.84
N GLN A 71 -1.94 -0.02 4.82
CA GLN A 71 -1.69 -1.38 5.25
C GLN A 71 -1.95 -2.39 4.12
N PHE A 72 -3.04 -2.21 3.37
CA PHE A 72 -3.38 -3.07 2.23
C PHE A 72 -2.35 -2.96 1.10
N VAL A 73 -1.92 -1.75 0.74
CA VAL A 73 -0.85 -1.53 -0.25
C VAL A 73 0.45 -2.19 0.22
N SER A 74 0.84 -1.98 1.47
CA SER A 74 2.03 -2.60 2.08
C SER A 74 1.99 -4.13 2.02
N GLN A 75 0.82 -4.74 2.23
CA GLN A 75 0.64 -6.20 2.17
C GLN A 75 0.87 -6.77 0.76
N ILE A 76 0.56 -6.01 -0.30
CA ILE A 76 0.69 -6.48 -1.68
C ILE A 76 2.08 -6.11 -2.26
N GLU A 77 2.50 -4.86 -2.06
CA GLU A 77 3.72 -4.33 -2.66
C GLU A 77 4.97 -4.65 -1.84
N GLY A 78 4.84 -4.72 -0.52
CA GLY A 78 5.92 -4.96 0.44
C GLY A 78 6.08 -3.81 1.43
N ASP A 79 6.63 -4.11 2.61
CA ASP A 79 6.74 -3.14 3.69
C ASP A 79 7.65 -1.95 3.33
N GLY A 80 7.09 -0.75 3.40
CA GLY A 80 7.79 0.50 3.04
C GLY A 80 7.99 0.71 1.54
N VAL A 81 7.40 -0.15 0.70
CA VAL A 81 7.41 -0.03 -0.77
C VAL A 81 6.06 0.53 -1.21
N ASN A 82 6.11 1.59 -2.02
CA ASN A 82 4.95 2.09 -2.75
C ASN A 82 5.38 2.23 -4.22
N ASP A 83 5.39 1.10 -4.92
CA ASP A 83 5.66 1.01 -6.35
C ASP A 83 4.48 1.58 -7.16
N GLY A 84 3.30 1.76 -6.55
CA GLY A 84 2.10 2.29 -7.22
C GLY A 84 1.35 1.26 -8.06
N VAL A 85 1.72 -0.01 -7.96
CA VAL A 85 1.14 -1.12 -8.73
C VAL A 85 -0.31 -1.40 -8.31
N VAL A 86 -0.63 -1.33 -7.02
CA VAL A 86 -2.01 -1.50 -6.51
C VAL A 86 -2.92 -0.42 -7.10
N ASP A 87 -2.46 0.83 -7.09
CA ASP A 87 -3.21 1.96 -7.65
C ASP A 87 -3.38 1.80 -9.16
N TRP A 88 -2.33 1.36 -9.87
CA TRP A 88 -2.40 1.06 -11.28
C TRP A 88 -3.41 -0.05 -11.59
N ILE A 89 -3.41 -1.16 -10.85
CA ILE A 89 -4.38 -2.25 -11.05
C ILE A 89 -5.81 -1.75 -10.83
N GLU A 90 -6.06 -1.02 -9.74
CA GLU A 90 -7.39 -0.46 -9.44
C GLU A 90 -7.88 0.43 -10.59
N ASN A 91 -7.03 1.36 -11.04
CA ASN A 91 -7.35 2.30 -12.10
C ASN A 91 -7.51 1.62 -13.46
N TYR A 92 -6.67 0.62 -13.77
CA TYR A 92 -6.73 -0.13 -15.02
C TYR A 92 -8.05 -0.90 -15.14
N VAL A 93 -8.47 -1.56 -14.06
CA VAL A 93 -9.75 -2.29 -14.03
C VAL A 93 -10.95 -1.35 -14.15
N LEU A 94 -10.94 -0.23 -13.41
CA LEU A 94 -12.02 0.77 -13.45
C LEU A 94 -12.13 1.44 -14.83
N SER A 95 -11.00 1.84 -15.41
CA SER A 95 -10.97 2.51 -16.72
C SER A 95 -11.35 1.58 -17.88
N ASN A 96 -11.22 0.27 -17.68
CA ASN A 96 -11.56 -0.76 -18.67
C ASN A 96 -12.75 -1.63 -18.24
N GLU A 97 -13.64 -1.13 -17.37
CA GLU A 97 -14.73 -1.93 -16.78
C GLU A 97 -15.56 -2.69 -17.83
N SER A 98 -15.90 -2.03 -18.94
CA SER A 98 -16.66 -2.65 -20.03
C SER A 98 -15.97 -3.86 -20.65
N LYS A 99 -14.64 -3.81 -20.83
CA LYS A 99 -13.84 -4.93 -21.34
C LYS A 99 -13.80 -6.07 -20.31
N PHE A 100 -13.64 -5.74 -19.04
CA PHE A 100 -13.61 -6.72 -17.95
C PHE A 100 -14.96 -7.42 -17.74
N LYS A 101 -16.09 -6.77 -18.05
CA LYS A 101 -17.41 -7.43 -18.06
C LYS A 101 -17.56 -8.48 -19.15
N ASP A 102 -16.80 -8.40 -20.23
CA ASP A 102 -16.79 -9.43 -21.27
C ASP A 102 -15.66 -10.44 -21.06
N LYS A 103 -14.44 -10.05 -21.46
CA LYS A 103 -13.24 -10.88 -21.45
C LYS A 103 -12.00 -10.01 -21.68
N VAL A 104 -11.02 -10.12 -20.81
CA VAL A 104 -9.67 -9.56 -20.98
C VAL A 104 -8.67 -10.71 -21.04
N ILE A 105 -7.77 -10.68 -22.03
CA ILE A 105 -6.67 -11.66 -22.10
C ILE A 105 -5.59 -11.24 -21.11
N TRP A 106 -5.20 -12.14 -20.21
CA TRP A 106 -4.25 -11.82 -19.14
C TRP A 106 -2.90 -11.31 -19.66
N THR A 107 -2.39 -11.92 -20.74
CA THR A 107 -1.10 -11.51 -21.31
C THR A 107 -1.13 -10.08 -21.81
N SER A 108 -2.25 -9.63 -22.39
CA SER A 108 -2.40 -8.24 -22.83
C SER A 108 -2.33 -7.25 -21.67
N MET A 109 -3.05 -7.53 -20.56
CA MET A 109 -2.98 -6.67 -19.36
C MET A 109 -1.57 -6.68 -18.75
N PHE A 110 -0.90 -7.83 -18.76
CA PHE A 110 0.48 -7.94 -18.26
C PHE A 110 1.48 -7.20 -19.15
N ASP A 111 1.25 -7.16 -20.47
CA ASP A 111 2.06 -6.38 -21.40
C ASP A 111 1.84 -4.87 -21.21
N ASP A 112 0.59 -4.43 -21.02
CA ASP A 112 0.28 -3.04 -20.69
C ASP A 112 0.98 -2.61 -19.39
N PHE A 113 0.95 -3.46 -18.35
CA PHE A 113 1.70 -3.24 -17.11
C PHE A 113 3.19 -3.02 -17.36
N ARG A 114 3.81 -3.85 -18.20
CA ARG A 114 5.24 -3.72 -18.51
C ARG A 114 5.59 -2.48 -19.31
N ASN A 115 4.64 -1.90 -20.04
CA ASN A 115 4.84 -0.67 -20.79
C ASN A 115 4.64 0.58 -19.92
N ASP A 116 3.82 0.48 -18.87
CA ASP A 116 3.47 1.61 -17.99
C ASP A 116 4.47 1.81 -16.82
N PHE A 117 5.37 0.85 -16.58
CA PHE A 117 6.34 0.87 -15.49
C PHE A 117 7.79 0.70 -15.95
N GLU A 118 8.71 1.29 -15.18
CA GLU A 118 10.15 1.12 -15.37
C GLU A 118 10.63 -0.31 -15.04
N MET A 119 11.83 -0.66 -15.52
CA MET A 119 12.41 -2.00 -15.34
C MET A 119 12.58 -2.39 -13.87
N ASP A 120 12.91 -1.43 -13.00
CA ASP A 120 13.11 -1.67 -11.57
C ASP A 120 11.84 -2.12 -10.84
N VAL A 121 10.65 -1.71 -11.32
CA VAL A 121 9.35 -2.19 -10.84
C VAL A 121 9.00 -3.50 -11.54
N THR A 122 9.08 -3.56 -12.87
CA THR A 122 8.63 -4.76 -13.62
C THR A 122 9.45 -6.01 -13.30
N ASP A 123 10.73 -5.88 -12.96
CA ASP A 123 11.59 -7.00 -12.52
C ASP A 123 11.13 -7.61 -11.17
N LYS A 124 10.55 -6.80 -10.28
CA LYS A 124 9.98 -7.25 -9.00
C LYS A 124 8.59 -7.89 -9.16
N TRP A 125 7.93 -7.62 -10.29
CA TRP A 125 6.53 -7.93 -10.53
C TRP A 125 6.34 -8.89 -11.71
N ASN A 126 6.69 -10.15 -11.48
CA ASN A 126 6.41 -11.20 -12.45
C ASN A 126 4.90 -11.44 -12.63
N SER A 127 4.54 -12.12 -13.73
CA SER A 127 3.15 -12.35 -14.12
C SER A 127 2.32 -13.08 -13.06
N THR A 128 2.93 -13.98 -12.30
CA THR A 128 2.22 -14.70 -11.23
C THR A 128 1.91 -13.77 -10.06
N ARG A 129 2.89 -12.94 -9.64
CA ARG A 129 2.72 -11.97 -8.56
C ARG A 129 1.67 -10.93 -8.91
N LEU A 130 1.72 -10.33 -10.10
CA LEU A 130 0.74 -9.34 -10.53
C LEU A 130 -0.69 -9.91 -10.57
N LYS A 131 -0.84 -11.17 -11.02
CA LYS A 131 -2.14 -11.85 -11.03
C LYS A 131 -2.68 -12.09 -9.63
N GLN A 132 -1.80 -12.49 -8.71
CA GLN A 132 -2.15 -12.67 -7.31
C GLN A 132 -2.62 -11.35 -6.69
N ALA A 133 -1.91 -10.25 -6.94
CA ALA A 133 -2.32 -8.92 -6.52
C ALA A 133 -3.69 -8.51 -7.06
N LEU A 134 -3.95 -8.69 -8.36
CA LEU A 134 -5.26 -8.43 -8.96
C LEU A 134 -6.38 -9.21 -8.23
N TRP A 135 -6.15 -10.49 -7.95
CA TRP A 135 -7.11 -11.33 -7.23
C TRP A 135 -7.37 -10.84 -5.80
N ASP A 136 -6.33 -10.45 -5.08
CA ASP A 136 -6.44 -9.95 -3.71
C ASP A 136 -7.12 -8.56 -3.66
N ILE A 137 -6.87 -7.70 -4.65
CA ILE A 137 -7.61 -6.44 -4.86
C ILE A 137 -9.08 -6.71 -5.12
N CYS A 138 -9.42 -7.66 -6.00
CA CYS A 138 -10.82 -8.02 -6.23
C CYS A 138 -11.51 -8.47 -4.95
N LYS A 139 -10.85 -9.28 -4.11
CA LYS A 139 -11.38 -9.69 -2.80
C LYS A 139 -11.59 -8.51 -1.86
N HIS A 140 -10.59 -7.65 -1.75
CA HIS A 140 -10.62 -6.49 -0.84
C HIS A 140 -11.74 -5.50 -1.23
N LYS A 141 -11.90 -5.23 -2.53
CA LYS A 141 -12.93 -4.31 -3.05
C LYS A 141 -14.31 -4.95 -3.22
N GLY A 142 -14.42 -6.26 -3.05
CA GLY A 142 -15.67 -7.01 -3.29
C GLY A 142 -16.05 -7.14 -4.76
N TRP A 143 -15.10 -6.99 -5.68
CA TRP A 143 -15.29 -7.23 -7.11
C TRP A 143 -15.33 -8.74 -7.37
N LYS A 144 -16.23 -9.18 -8.26
CA LYS A 144 -16.33 -10.61 -8.60
C LYS A 144 -15.36 -10.95 -9.72
N TYR A 145 -14.34 -11.73 -9.38
CA TYR A 145 -13.36 -12.24 -10.35
C TYR A 145 -13.80 -13.60 -10.90
N ASN A 146 -13.84 -13.71 -12.23
CA ASN A 146 -14.35 -14.85 -13.00
C ASN A 146 -15.67 -15.43 -12.44
N PRO A 147 -16.75 -14.65 -12.31
CA PRO A 147 -17.97 -15.09 -11.60
C PRO A 147 -18.72 -16.25 -12.26
N HIS A 148 -18.37 -16.59 -13.50
CA HIS A 148 -18.90 -17.75 -14.21
C HIS A 148 -18.17 -19.06 -13.83
N LYS A 149 -17.12 -18.98 -13.01
CA LYS A 149 -16.38 -20.12 -12.46
C LYS A 149 -16.75 -20.31 -11.00
N ILE A 150 -16.71 -21.54 -10.53
CA ILE A 150 -17.04 -21.92 -9.15
C ILE A 150 -15.74 -22.23 -8.42
N GLY A 151 -15.51 -21.58 -7.27
CA GLY A 151 -14.37 -21.86 -6.40
C GLY A 151 -13.93 -20.65 -5.57
N ASN A 152 -13.07 -20.90 -4.57
CA ASN A 152 -12.65 -19.91 -3.58
C ASN A 152 -11.15 -19.55 -3.68
N THR A 153 -10.43 -20.21 -4.59
CA THR A 153 -8.99 -19.98 -4.83
C THR A 153 -8.77 -19.52 -6.27
N LEU A 154 -7.71 -18.73 -6.49
CA LEU A 154 -7.34 -18.24 -7.83
C LEU A 154 -7.24 -19.38 -8.86
N SER A 155 -6.67 -20.51 -8.48
CA SER A 155 -6.56 -21.70 -9.32
C SER A 155 -7.91 -22.33 -9.67
N SER A 156 -8.85 -22.38 -8.70
CA SER A 156 -10.18 -22.97 -8.91
C SER A 156 -11.06 -22.14 -9.86
N VAL A 157 -10.89 -20.81 -9.84
CA VAL A 157 -11.62 -19.89 -10.73
C VAL A 157 -10.86 -19.51 -11.99
N ARG A 158 -9.75 -20.22 -12.28
CA ARG A 158 -8.96 -19.98 -13.51
C ARG A 158 -9.82 -20.23 -14.74
N TRP A 159 -9.78 -19.27 -15.67
CA TRP A 159 -10.47 -19.36 -16.96
C TRP A 159 -9.46 -19.36 -18.11
N LYS A 160 -9.51 -20.40 -18.92
CA LYS A 160 -8.71 -20.55 -20.14
C LYS A 160 -9.63 -20.56 -21.34
N THR A 161 -9.24 -19.83 -22.39
CA THR A 161 -9.99 -19.72 -23.65
C THR A 161 -9.10 -20.05 -24.83
N GLY A 162 -9.69 -20.58 -25.90
CA GLY A 162 -8.98 -20.96 -27.13
C GLY A 162 -8.95 -22.47 -27.36
N PRO A 163 -8.48 -22.90 -28.56
CA PRO A 163 -8.43 -24.31 -28.92
C PRO A 163 -7.41 -25.07 -28.08
N LYS A 164 -7.57 -26.39 -28.00
CA LYS A 164 -6.66 -27.28 -27.27
C LYS A 164 -5.23 -27.10 -27.80
N GLY A 165 -4.30 -26.76 -26.91
CA GLY A 165 -2.89 -26.50 -27.25
C GLY A 165 -2.53 -25.01 -27.48
N MET A 166 -3.51 -24.12 -27.66
CA MET A 166 -3.30 -22.66 -27.79
C MET A 166 -4.15 -21.87 -26.78
N GLN A 167 -4.40 -22.47 -25.61
CA GLN A 167 -5.23 -21.86 -24.60
C GLN A 167 -4.48 -20.70 -23.92
N VAL A 168 -5.13 -19.54 -23.89
CA VAL A 168 -4.67 -18.36 -23.15
C VAL A 168 -5.55 -18.14 -21.92
N GLU A 169 -4.97 -17.56 -20.88
CA GLU A 169 -5.70 -17.21 -19.67
C GLU A 169 -6.50 -15.94 -19.89
N SER A 170 -7.79 -16.01 -19.53
CA SER A 170 -8.76 -14.94 -19.68
C SER A 170 -9.32 -14.55 -18.32
N ILE A 171 -9.70 -13.28 -18.21
CA ILE A 171 -10.20 -12.68 -16.98
C ILE A 171 -11.52 -11.96 -17.29
N LYS A 172 -12.47 -12.12 -16.38
CA LYS A 172 -13.74 -11.40 -16.35
C LYS A 172 -13.93 -10.85 -14.94
N ILE A 173 -14.09 -9.54 -14.79
CA ILE A 173 -14.31 -8.90 -13.48
C ILE A 173 -15.62 -8.12 -13.53
N TYR A 174 -16.44 -8.29 -12.49
CA TYR A 174 -17.65 -7.49 -12.27
C TYR A 174 -17.46 -6.61 -11.05
N ILE A 175 -17.48 -5.31 -11.29
CA ILE A 175 -17.56 -4.26 -10.28
C ILE A 175 -19.04 -4.17 -9.83
N LYS A 176 -19.26 -3.98 -8.53
CA LYS A 176 -20.62 -3.83 -7.97
C LYS A 176 -21.09 -2.39 -8.07
#